data_AF-A0A330H0Q3-F1
#
_entry.id   AF-A0A330H0Q3-F1
#
_cell.length_a   1.000
_cell.length_b   1.000
_cell.length_c   1.000
_cell.angle_alpha   90.00
_cell.angle_beta   90.00
_cell.angle_gamma   90.00
#
_symmetry.space_group_name_H-M   'P 1'
#
loop_
_entity.id
_entity.type
_entity.pdbx_description
1 polymer ?
#
loop_
_entity_poly.entity_id
_entity_poly.type
_entity_poly.pdbx_seq_one_letter_code
_entity_poly.pdbx_strand_id
1 'polypeptide(L)'
;MQHRRMTAVTEFRELSPRVSDQLFLSPRMNFPGAARGAFAVELGRLLDRTYGIGQPKQLFDLLSAFALNFDCPWVAYGSRDQKGLKPVRGDPAVMLNYPDGWREHYLEMGYDKIDPTIKRGRRRIEAFRWSEVYNDESTTEDERRVLDEAAAFGLRSGVSVPLHGPDGSFAIMNFAQARDGEFPNRTITYLQLAALHFHLRVAEFANAAGIESTSNLSPREKECILWTAKGKSSWEIGKILGLSINTVNFHIKNVMRKMDANSRITAAIEVLKRGMIEL
;
A
#
# COMPACT_ATOMS: atom_id res chain seq x y z
N MET A 1 32.52 62.65 -52.05
CA MET A 1 31.59 63.77 -52.29
C MET A 1 30.16 63.22 -52.33
N GLN A 2 29.27 63.84 -51.53
CA GLN A 2 27.78 63.88 -51.51
C GLN A 2 27.00 62.70 -52.14
N HIS A 3 26.25 61.84 -51.43
CA HIS A 3 25.00 62.02 -50.62
C HIS A 3 23.79 62.65 -51.35
N ARG A 4 22.71 61.87 -51.57
CA ARG A 4 21.42 61.97 -50.82
C ARG A 4 20.40 60.85 -51.16
N ARG A 5 19.77 60.32 -50.09
CA ARG A 5 18.48 59.58 -49.85
C ARG A 5 17.44 59.49 -51.00
N MET A 6 16.53 58.50 -51.10
CA MET A 6 15.64 57.88 -50.08
C MET A 6 14.89 56.63 -50.62
N THR A 7 14.66 55.63 -49.74
CA THR A 7 13.56 54.62 -49.65
C THR A 7 12.97 53.91 -50.89
N ALA A 8 13.04 52.56 -50.94
CA ALA A 8 11.98 51.60 -50.58
C ALA A 8 12.21 50.21 -51.23
N VAL A 9 11.58 49.18 -50.63
CA VAL A 9 11.30 47.81 -51.14
C VAL A 9 12.41 46.77 -50.99
N THR A 10 12.07 45.64 -50.34
CA THR A 10 12.29 44.23 -50.76
C THR A 10 11.98 43.31 -49.55
N GLU A 11 10.77 42.76 -49.49
CA GLU A 11 10.42 41.33 -49.66
C GLU A 11 10.75 40.41 -48.47
N PHE A 12 9.73 39.83 -47.85
CA PHE A 12 9.74 38.40 -47.54
C PHE A 12 8.35 37.80 -47.82
N ARG A 13 8.37 36.77 -48.67
CA ARG A 13 7.27 36.02 -49.29
C ARG A 13 6.35 35.32 -48.28
N GLU A 14 5.05 35.43 -48.51
CA GLU A 14 4.08 34.37 -48.18
C GLU A 14 4.14 33.23 -49.21
N LEU A 15 3.92 31.99 -48.75
CA LEU A 15 3.23 30.88 -49.43
C LEU A 15 3.00 29.73 -48.41
N SER A 16 1.73 29.43 -48.14
CA SER A 16 1.17 28.28 -47.36
C SER A 16 1.45 26.93 -48.08
N PRO A 17 1.15 25.67 -47.59
CA PRO A 17 0.24 25.27 -46.49
C PRO A 17 0.57 24.00 -45.66
N ARG A 18 -0.35 23.67 -44.73
CA ARG A 18 -0.67 22.36 -44.07
C ARG A 18 -0.03 22.06 -42.71
N VAL A 19 -0.83 22.16 -41.65
CA VAL A 19 -1.04 21.06 -40.68
C VAL A 19 -2.51 21.10 -40.23
N SER A 20 -3.14 19.94 -40.23
CA SER A 20 -4.58 19.70 -40.08
C SER A 20 -5.19 20.18 -38.77
N ASP A 21 -6.32 20.88 -38.90
CA ASP A 21 -7.36 20.99 -37.87
C ASP A 21 -8.02 19.62 -37.63
N GLN A 22 -7.51 18.87 -36.65
CA GLN A 22 -8.26 17.80 -35.99
C GLN A 22 -7.95 17.81 -34.49
N LEU A 23 -8.32 18.90 -33.82
CA LEU A 23 -8.72 18.84 -32.42
C LEU A 23 -10.08 18.11 -32.37
N PHE A 24 -10.04 16.77 -32.35
CA PHE A 24 -11.19 15.99 -31.93
C PHE A 24 -11.49 16.36 -30.48
N LEU A 25 -12.48 17.25 -30.32
CA LEU A 25 -13.28 17.36 -29.11
C LEU A 25 -13.65 15.93 -28.70
N SER A 26 -13.03 15.44 -27.64
CA SER A 26 -13.36 14.13 -27.07
C SER A 26 -14.87 14.10 -26.80
N PRO A 27 -15.58 12.99 -27.08
CA PRO A 27 -17.00 12.93 -26.79
C PRO A 27 -17.17 13.16 -25.29
N ARG A 28 -18.03 14.12 -24.91
CA ARG A 28 -18.47 14.28 -23.52
C ARG A 28 -18.73 12.88 -22.97
N MET A 29 -18.00 12.50 -21.91
CA MET A 29 -18.24 11.24 -21.21
C MET A 29 -19.66 11.29 -20.66
N ASN A 30 -20.60 10.79 -21.44
CA ASN A 30 -21.99 10.66 -21.07
C ASN A 30 -22.03 9.50 -20.08
N PHE A 31 -22.06 9.79 -18.77
CA PHE A 31 -22.21 8.77 -17.73
C PHE A 31 -23.71 8.52 -17.51
N PRO A 32 -24.30 7.43 -18.03
CA PRO A 32 -25.73 7.19 -17.84
C PRO A 32 -25.94 6.50 -16.49
N GLY A 33 -26.75 7.13 -15.64
CA GLY A 33 -27.34 6.52 -14.45
C GLY A 33 -27.13 7.35 -13.18
N ALA A 34 -28.22 7.83 -12.57
CA ALA A 34 -28.21 8.59 -11.32
C ALA A 34 -27.48 7.84 -10.17
N ALA A 35 -27.60 6.51 -10.12
CA ALA A 35 -26.85 5.66 -9.18
C ALA A 35 -25.34 5.58 -9.50
N ARG A 36 -24.91 5.85 -10.74
CA ARG A 36 -23.48 5.88 -11.08
C ARG A 36 -22.78 7.13 -10.55
N GLY A 37 -23.44 8.29 -10.60
CA GLY A 37 -22.90 9.52 -10.04
C GLY A 37 -22.81 9.48 -8.51
N ALA A 38 -23.78 8.86 -7.84
CA ALA A 38 -23.88 8.85 -6.38
C ALA A 38 -22.62 8.32 -5.68
N PHE A 39 -22.11 7.14 -6.07
CA PHE A 39 -20.91 6.57 -5.42
C PHE A 39 -19.61 7.34 -5.68
N ALA A 40 -19.46 7.92 -6.87
CA ALA A 40 -18.29 8.76 -7.17
C ALA A 40 -18.30 10.04 -6.32
N VAL A 41 -19.49 10.63 -6.13
CA VAL A 41 -19.67 11.79 -5.26
C VAL A 41 -19.41 11.42 -3.80
N GLU A 42 -19.92 10.28 -3.33
CA GLU A 42 -19.65 9.82 -1.95
C GLU A 42 -18.16 9.52 -1.72
N LEU A 43 -17.46 8.94 -2.70
CA LEU A 43 -16.01 8.77 -2.60
C LEU A 43 -15.31 10.13 -2.52
N GLY A 44 -15.68 11.09 -3.38
CA GLY A 44 -15.14 12.45 -3.30
C GLY A 44 -15.35 13.09 -1.93
N ARG A 45 -16.56 12.98 -1.36
CA ARG A 45 -16.89 13.46 -0.02
C ARG A 45 -16.07 12.79 1.08
N LEU A 46 -15.84 11.47 0.96
CA LEU A 46 -14.96 10.74 1.89
C LEU A 46 -13.55 11.33 1.85
N LEU A 47 -12.97 11.46 0.65
CA LEU A 47 -11.63 12.00 0.45
C LEU A 47 -11.51 13.41 1.06
N ASP A 48 -12.47 14.29 0.74
CA ASP A 48 -12.49 15.67 1.25
C ASP A 48 -12.57 15.73 2.79
N ARG A 49 -13.38 14.86 3.40
CA ARG A 49 -13.54 14.82 4.87
C ARG A 49 -12.34 14.25 5.60
N THR A 50 -11.46 13.51 4.93
CA THR A 50 -10.24 12.99 5.55
C THR A 50 -9.17 14.06 5.76
N TYR A 51 -9.25 15.21 5.07
CA TYR A 51 -8.33 16.32 5.26
C TYR A 51 -8.52 16.95 6.64
N GLY A 52 -7.41 17.23 7.33
CA GLY A 52 -7.43 17.85 8.66
C GLY A 52 -7.76 16.89 9.81
N ILE A 53 -8.09 15.63 9.55
CA ILE A 53 -8.23 14.63 10.61
C ILE A 53 -6.86 14.31 11.20
N GLY A 54 -6.77 14.39 12.52
CA GLY A 54 -5.55 14.16 13.32
C GLY A 54 -5.48 12.80 14.02
N GLN A 55 -6.51 11.94 13.89
CA GLN A 55 -6.61 10.68 14.61
C GLN A 55 -7.06 9.51 13.69
N PRO A 56 -6.34 8.37 13.68
CA PRO A 56 -6.70 7.20 12.86
C PRO A 56 -8.12 6.67 13.09
N LYS A 57 -8.62 6.72 14.33
CA LYS A 57 -9.97 6.23 14.66
C LYS A 57 -11.07 7.01 13.91
N GLN A 58 -10.92 8.33 13.78
CA GLN A 58 -11.88 9.17 13.07
C GLN A 58 -11.88 8.87 11.56
N LEU A 59 -10.71 8.56 10.98
CA LEU A 59 -10.64 8.08 9.60
C LEU A 59 -11.36 6.74 9.44
N PHE A 60 -11.23 5.85 10.43
CA PHE A 60 -11.86 4.53 10.38
C PHE A 60 -13.38 4.65 10.47
N ASP A 61 -13.87 5.58 11.29
CA ASP A 61 -15.30 5.87 11.40
C ASP A 61 -15.88 6.46 10.10
N LEU A 62 -15.15 7.36 9.42
CA LEU A 62 -15.55 7.86 8.11
C LEU A 62 -15.58 6.77 7.04
N LEU A 63 -14.56 5.92 6.99
CA LEU A 63 -14.50 4.80 6.04
C LEU A 63 -15.60 3.78 6.33
N SER A 64 -15.89 3.49 7.60
CA SER A 64 -17.00 2.63 8.00
C SER A 64 -18.35 3.22 7.57
N ALA A 65 -18.56 4.53 7.76
CA ALA A 65 -19.75 5.21 7.29
C ALA A 65 -19.88 5.18 5.75
N PHE A 66 -18.77 5.30 5.02
CA PHE A 66 -18.76 5.14 3.57
C PHE A 66 -19.13 3.72 3.14
N ALA A 67 -18.61 2.70 3.84
CA ALA A 67 -18.87 1.29 3.57
C ALA A 67 -20.35 0.90 3.72
N LEU A 68 -21.10 1.59 4.59
CA LEU A 68 -22.55 1.41 4.74
C LEU A 68 -23.33 1.71 3.44
N ASN A 69 -22.84 2.59 2.56
CA ASN A 69 -23.46 2.83 1.26
C ASN A 69 -23.43 1.61 0.33
N PHE A 70 -22.64 0.59 0.69
CA PHE A 70 -22.48 -0.68 -0.03
C PHE A 70 -22.97 -1.88 0.79
N ASP A 71 -23.80 -1.65 1.80
CA ASP A 71 -24.32 -2.67 2.72
C ASP A 71 -23.22 -3.43 3.49
N CYS A 72 -22.09 -2.77 3.76
CA CYS A 72 -21.01 -3.31 4.59
C CYS A 72 -21.05 -2.68 5.99
N PRO A 73 -21.86 -3.20 6.94
CA PRO A 73 -21.86 -2.73 8.32
C PRO A 73 -20.58 -3.11 9.06
N TRP A 74 -19.88 -4.14 8.60
CA TRP A 74 -18.70 -4.68 9.27
C TRP A 74 -17.45 -4.35 8.48
N VAL A 75 -16.49 -3.73 9.14
CA VAL A 75 -15.20 -3.31 8.60
C VAL A 75 -14.10 -3.71 9.57
N ALA A 76 -12.99 -4.21 9.04
CA ALA A 76 -11.80 -4.48 9.82
C ALA A 76 -10.53 -4.11 9.04
N TYR A 77 -9.70 -3.28 9.64
CA TYR A 77 -8.35 -2.98 9.23
C TYR A 77 -7.36 -3.64 10.19
N GLY A 78 -6.40 -4.38 9.66
CA GLY A 78 -5.30 -4.93 10.45
C GLY A 78 -3.97 -4.68 9.76
N SER A 79 -3.03 -4.07 10.48
CA SER A 79 -1.63 -3.95 10.05
C SER A 79 -0.83 -5.06 10.73
N ARG A 80 -0.11 -5.88 9.96
CA ARG A 80 0.76 -6.93 10.51
C ARG A 80 2.17 -6.76 9.96
N ASP A 81 3.10 -6.43 10.86
CA ASP A 81 4.53 -6.57 10.58
C ASP A 81 4.87 -8.06 10.40
N GLN A 82 5.74 -8.36 9.44
CA GLN A 82 6.32 -9.69 9.21
C GLN A 82 7.16 -10.16 10.40
N LYS A 83 7.59 -9.26 11.28
CA LYS A 83 8.33 -9.58 12.48
C LYS A 83 7.44 -9.36 13.70
N GLY A 84 7.13 -10.44 14.40
CA GLY A 84 6.78 -10.31 15.82
C GLY A 84 7.95 -9.66 16.54
N LEU A 85 7.91 -8.34 16.71
CA LEU A 85 8.65 -7.54 17.69
C LEU A 85 8.20 -6.07 17.57
N LYS A 86 7.13 -5.80 18.33
CA LYS A 86 6.54 -4.51 18.68
C LYS A 86 5.72 -3.80 17.59
N PRO A 87 4.50 -3.32 17.92
CA PRO A 87 3.82 -2.36 17.05
C PRO A 87 4.75 -1.16 16.84
N VAL A 88 4.91 -0.73 15.59
CA VAL A 88 5.50 0.57 15.27
C VAL A 88 4.72 1.60 16.09
N ARG A 89 5.43 2.39 16.91
CA ARG A 89 4.82 3.42 17.76
C ARG A 89 3.90 4.28 16.90
N GLY A 90 2.60 4.22 17.16
CA GLY A 90 1.59 5.04 16.48
C GLY A 90 0.77 4.34 15.39
N ASP A 91 1.07 3.08 15.02
CA ASP A 91 0.19 2.31 14.13
C ASP A 91 -0.92 1.64 14.96
N PRO A 92 -2.21 1.93 14.73
CA PRO A 92 -3.29 1.15 15.32
C PRO A 92 -3.23 -0.28 14.76
N ALA A 93 -2.60 -1.19 15.50
CA ALA A 93 -2.35 -2.57 15.08
C ALA A 93 -3.60 -3.25 14.48
N VAL A 94 -4.79 -2.95 15.03
CA VAL A 94 -6.09 -3.39 14.52
C VAL A 94 -7.15 -2.32 14.80
N MET A 95 -7.99 -2.02 13.81
CA MET A 95 -9.23 -1.25 13.97
C MET A 95 -10.37 -2.02 13.32
N LEU A 96 -11.43 -2.31 14.07
CA LEU A 96 -12.55 -3.08 13.56
C LEU A 96 -13.83 -2.74 14.31
N ASN A 97 -14.97 -3.03 13.70
CA ASN A 97 -16.29 -2.91 14.33
C ASN A 97 -17.08 -4.22 14.29
N TYR A 98 -16.40 -5.37 14.11
CA TYR A 98 -17.04 -6.69 14.09
C TYR A 98 -17.79 -7.01 15.40
N PRO A 99 -18.83 -7.87 15.35
CA PRO A 99 -19.57 -8.32 16.53
C PRO A 99 -18.65 -8.82 17.64
N ASP A 100 -18.92 -8.43 18.89
CA ASP A 100 -18.09 -8.77 20.05
C ASP A 100 -17.86 -10.27 20.18
N GLY A 101 -18.92 -11.07 20.06
CA GLY A 101 -18.83 -12.53 20.12
C GLY A 101 -17.92 -13.14 19.03
N TRP A 102 -17.88 -12.56 17.82
CA TRP A 102 -16.97 -13.03 16.78
C TRP A 102 -15.51 -12.72 17.13
N ARG A 103 -15.25 -11.53 17.69
CA ARG A 103 -13.88 -11.10 18.05
C ARG A 103 -13.29 -11.99 19.13
N GLU A 104 -14.07 -12.28 20.17
CA GLU A 104 -13.68 -13.18 21.26
C GLU A 104 -13.40 -14.58 20.73
N HIS A 105 -14.35 -15.13 19.97
CA HIS A 105 -14.24 -16.46 19.37
C HIS A 105 -13.03 -16.59 18.43
N TYR A 106 -12.79 -15.60 17.57
CA TYR A 106 -11.64 -15.56 16.66
C TYR A 106 -10.29 -15.62 17.41
N LEU A 107 -10.20 -14.93 18.55
CA LEU A 107 -9.02 -14.93 19.40
C LEU A 107 -8.84 -16.27 20.13
N GLU A 108 -9.90 -16.79 20.74
CA GLU A 108 -9.91 -18.06 21.48
C GLU A 108 -9.49 -19.23 20.59
N MET A 109 -9.99 -19.26 19.35
CA MET A 109 -9.69 -20.32 18.38
C MET A 109 -8.33 -20.13 17.68
N GLY A 110 -7.64 -19.01 17.91
CA GLY A 110 -6.34 -18.72 17.28
C GLY A 110 -6.43 -18.59 15.76
N TYR A 111 -7.54 -18.04 15.25
CA TYR A 111 -7.81 -17.94 13.81
C TYR A 111 -6.86 -17.00 13.07
N ASP A 112 -6.13 -16.15 13.78
CA ASP A 112 -5.12 -15.29 13.19
C ASP A 112 -3.97 -16.04 12.49
N LYS A 113 -3.79 -17.33 12.80
CA LYS A 113 -2.79 -18.22 12.18
C LYS A 113 -3.29 -18.92 10.92
N ILE A 114 -4.60 -19.11 10.81
CA ILE A 114 -5.24 -19.91 9.75
C ILE A 114 -6.25 -19.11 8.93
N ASP A 115 -6.38 -17.80 9.16
CA ASP A 115 -7.31 -16.97 8.40
C ASP A 115 -6.94 -16.97 6.90
N PRO A 116 -7.82 -17.52 6.04
CA PRO A 116 -7.50 -17.67 4.64
C PRO A 116 -7.52 -16.34 3.89
N THR A 117 -8.21 -15.31 4.40
CA THR A 117 -8.18 -13.96 3.82
C THR A 117 -6.81 -13.32 4.03
N ILE A 118 -6.20 -13.51 5.20
CA ILE A 118 -4.83 -13.05 5.49
C ILE A 118 -3.82 -13.83 4.63
N LYS A 119 -3.94 -15.16 4.59
CA LYS A 119 -3.09 -16.04 3.76
C LYS A 119 -3.10 -15.62 2.28
N ARG A 120 -4.30 -15.39 1.72
CA ARG A 120 -4.48 -14.97 0.32
C ARG A 120 -3.99 -13.54 0.10
N GLY A 121 -4.30 -12.61 1.01
CA GLY A 121 -3.95 -11.20 0.88
C GLY A 121 -2.45 -10.93 0.85
N ARG A 122 -1.66 -11.71 1.60
CA ARG A 122 -0.19 -11.61 1.56
C ARG A 122 0.43 -11.89 0.18
N ARG A 123 -0.30 -12.55 -0.71
CA ARG A 123 0.18 -12.98 -2.03
C ARG A 123 -0.53 -12.27 -3.19
N ARG A 124 -1.40 -11.30 -2.90
CA ARG A 124 -2.18 -10.57 -3.90
C ARG A 124 -2.08 -9.07 -3.69
N ILE A 125 -2.27 -8.33 -4.78
CA ILE A 125 -2.34 -6.86 -4.80
C ILE A 125 -3.80 -6.42 -4.99
N GLU A 126 -4.59 -7.19 -5.72
CA GLU A 126 -5.99 -6.90 -6.01
C GLU A 126 -6.91 -7.31 -4.87
N ALA A 127 -8.00 -6.55 -4.70
CA ALA A 127 -9.09 -6.94 -3.82
C ALA A 127 -9.76 -8.23 -4.32
N PHE A 128 -10.22 -9.06 -3.39
CA PHE A 128 -10.86 -10.34 -3.69
C PHE A 128 -12.03 -10.59 -2.76
N ARG A 129 -12.99 -11.38 -3.23
CA ARG A 129 -14.14 -11.81 -2.43
C ARG A 129 -13.79 -12.96 -1.53
N TRP A 130 -14.51 -13.09 -0.42
CA TRP A 130 -14.41 -14.26 0.45
C TRP A 130 -14.88 -15.54 -0.25
N SER A 131 -15.84 -15.46 -1.17
CA SER A 131 -16.29 -16.59 -2.00
C SER A 131 -15.17 -17.13 -2.90
N GLU A 132 -14.30 -16.25 -3.44
CA GLU A 132 -13.13 -16.66 -4.23
C GLU A 132 -12.07 -17.37 -3.38
N VAL A 133 -12.03 -17.11 -2.07
CA VAL A 133 -11.14 -17.79 -1.13
C VAL A 133 -11.74 -19.13 -0.72
N TYR A 134 -13.02 -19.14 -0.37
CA TYR A 134 -13.73 -20.35 0.05
C TYR A 134 -13.70 -21.45 -1.03
N ASN A 135 -13.91 -21.06 -2.29
CA ASN A 135 -13.96 -21.96 -3.44
C ASN A 135 -12.58 -22.31 -4.03
N ASP A 136 -11.49 -21.75 -3.50
CA ASP A 136 -10.14 -22.06 -3.96
C ASP A 136 -9.75 -23.48 -3.51
N GLU A 137 -9.22 -24.28 -4.45
CA GLU A 137 -8.78 -25.66 -4.18
C GLU A 137 -7.67 -25.74 -3.11
N SER A 138 -6.88 -24.67 -2.98
CA SER A 138 -5.78 -24.60 -2.00
C SER A 138 -6.23 -24.20 -0.58
N THR A 139 -7.51 -23.89 -0.41
CA THR A 139 -8.10 -23.57 0.89
C THR A 139 -8.44 -24.86 1.64
N THR A 140 -7.92 -25.00 2.85
CA THR A 140 -8.15 -26.19 3.68
C THR A 140 -9.51 -26.14 4.37
N GLU A 141 -9.97 -27.27 4.93
CA GLU A 141 -11.24 -27.30 5.65
C GLU A 141 -11.21 -26.47 6.94
N ASP A 142 -10.08 -26.48 7.66
CA ASP A 142 -9.89 -25.61 8.83
C ASP A 142 -9.92 -24.12 8.44
N GLU A 143 -9.41 -23.78 7.26
CA GLU A 143 -9.46 -22.42 6.71
C GLU A 143 -10.89 -22.01 6.32
N ARG A 144 -11.67 -22.91 5.69
CA ARG A 144 -13.08 -22.67 5.37
C ARG A 144 -13.92 -22.46 6.62
N ARG A 145 -13.67 -23.25 7.68
CA ARG A 145 -14.35 -23.12 8.97
C ARG A 145 -14.27 -21.70 9.55
N VAL A 146 -13.16 -20.98 9.35
CA VAL A 146 -13.05 -19.58 9.78
C VAL A 146 -14.15 -18.71 9.14
N LEU A 147 -14.43 -18.90 7.85
CA LEU A 147 -15.47 -18.15 7.14
C LEU A 147 -16.87 -18.63 7.50
N ASP A 148 -17.05 -19.94 7.67
CA ASP A 148 -18.34 -20.53 8.06
C ASP A 148 -18.79 -20.05 9.45
N GLU A 149 -17.86 -20.05 10.40
CA GLU A 149 -18.14 -19.56 11.74
C GLU A 149 -18.33 -18.04 11.76
N ALA A 150 -17.54 -17.28 10.99
CA ALA A 150 -17.78 -15.84 10.82
C ALA A 150 -19.21 -15.56 10.33
N ALA A 151 -19.71 -16.38 9.40
CA ALA A 151 -21.06 -16.27 8.87
C ALA A 151 -22.13 -16.53 9.95
N ALA A 152 -21.88 -17.43 10.90
CA ALA A 152 -22.78 -17.68 12.04
C ALA A 152 -22.90 -16.46 12.98
N PHE A 153 -21.88 -15.60 13.02
CA PHE A 153 -21.91 -14.31 13.73
C PHE A 153 -22.40 -13.13 12.87
N GLY A 154 -22.85 -13.39 11.63
CA GLY A 154 -23.40 -12.36 10.74
C GLY A 154 -22.39 -11.70 9.80
N LEU A 155 -21.16 -12.21 9.69
CA LEU A 155 -20.20 -11.81 8.65
C LEU A 155 -20.30 -12.80 7.48
N ARG A 156 -21.40 -12.75 6.73
CA ARG A 156 -21.80 -13.84 5.82
C ARG A 156 -21.07 -13.83 4.48
N SER A 157 -20.73 -12.64 3.99
CA SER A 157 -19.89 -12.50 2.80
C SER A 157 -19.12 -11.18 2.86
N GLY A 158 -18.02 -11.09 2.12
CA GLY A 158 -17.17 -9.92 2.20
C GLY A 158 -16.13 -9.82 1.09
N VAL A 159 -15.41 -8.70 1.15
CA VAL A 159 -14.29 -8.34 0.26
C VAL A 159 -13.09 -8.00 1.13
N SER A 160 -11.94 -8.51 0.75
CA SER A 160 -10.65 -8.20 1.36
C SER A 160 -9.80 -7.39 0.38
N VAL A 161 -9.18 -6.32 0.86
CA VAL A 161 -8.29 -5.43 0.11
C VAL A 161 -6.89 -5.51 0.73
N PRO A 162 -5.93 -6.17 0.05
CA PRO A 162 -4.53 -6.15 0.44
C PRO A 162 -3.91 -4.75 0.29
N LEU A 163 -3.10 -4.35 1.27
CA LEU A 163 -2.47 -3.03 1.33
C LEU A 163 -0.98 -3.22 1.69
N HIS A 164 -0.10 -3.11 0.69
CA HIS A 164 1.33 -3.35 0.86
C HIS A 164 2.10 -2.02 0.89
N GLY A 165 3.02 -1.88 1.83
CA GLY A 165 3.90 -0.72 1.95
C GLY A 165 5.29 -0.95 1.35
N PRO A 166 6.08 0.13 1.16
CA PRO A 166 7.38 0.09 0.48
C PRO A 166 8.46 -0.71 1.23
N ASP A 167 8.29 -0.94 2.53
CA ASP A 167 9.20 -1.69 3.40
C ASP A 167 8.86 -3.19 3.50
N GLY A 168 7.91 -3.65 2.67
CA GLY A 168 7.34 -4.99 2.76
C GLY A 168 6.32 -5.14 3.91
N SER A 169 5.88 -4.02 4.51
CA SER A 169 4.73 -4.00 5.41
C SER A 169 3.47 -4.45 4.69
N PHE A 170 2.58 -5.08 5.46
CA PHE A 170 1.33 -5.63 4.96
C PHE A 170 0.20 -5.27 5.91
N ALA A 171 -0.83 -4.67 5.35
CA ALA A 171 -2.11 -4.49 5.98
C ALA A 171 -3.21 -5.12 5.11
N ILE A 172 -4.36 -5.36 5.72
CA ILE A 172 -5.54 -5.82 5.01
C ILE A 172 -6.77 -5.07 5.53
N MET A 173 -7.63 -4.64 4.61
CA MET A 173 -8.94 -4.08 4.91
C MET A 173 -10.01 -5.08 4.50
N ASN A 174 -10.92 -5.41 5.40
CA ASN A 174 -12.05 -6.30 5.17
C ASN A 174 -13.35 -5.51 5.27
N PHE A 175 -14.26 -5.76 4.33
CA PHE A 175 -15.62 -5.25 4.32
C PHE A 175 -16.57 -6.44 4.25
N ALA A 176 -17.47 -6.58 5.22
CA ALA A 176 -18.41 -7.69 5.28
C ALA A 176 -19.86 -7.22 5.38
N GLN A 177 -20.75 -7.98 4.72
CA GLN A 177 -22.18 -7.78 4.71
C GLN A 177 -22.90 -8.90 5.48
N ALA A 178 -24.07 -8.57 6.03
CA ALA A 178 -24.87 -9.49 6.85
C ALA A 178 -25.69 -10.52 6.04
N ARG A 179 -25.58 -10.50 4.71
CA ARG A 179 -26.31 -11.37 3.78
C ARG A 179 -25.35 -12.16 2.90
N ASP A 180 -25.86 -13.20 2.26
CA ASP A 180 -25.15 -13.80 1.14
C ASP A 180 -25.28 -12.88 -0.07
N GLY A 181 -24.27 -12.91 -0.94
CA GLY A 181 -24.32 -12.22 -2.19
C GLY A 181 -22.94 -11.89 -2.73
N GLU A 182 -22.91 -11.73 -4.04
CA GLU A 182 -21.71 -11.34 -4.75
C GLU A 182 -21.56 -9.82 -4.79
N PHE A 183 -20.35 -9.33 -4.53
CA PHE A 183 -20.04 -7.92 -4.67
C PHE A 183 -19.88 -7.57 -6.15
N PRO A 184 -20.59 -6.56 -6.68
CA PRO A 184 -20.33 -6.06 -8.03
C PRO A 184 -18.88 -5.54 -8.12
N ASN A 185 -18.17 -5.85 -9.22
CA ASN A 185 -16.78 -5.39 -9.42
C ASN A 185 -16.60 -3.88 -9.17
N ARG A 186 -17.60 -3.09 -9.57
CA ARG A 186 -17.60 -1.65 -9.35
C ARG A 186 -17.60 -1.26 -7.87
N THR A 187 -18.37 -1.96 -7.04
CA THR A 187 -18.38 -1.77 -5.58
C THR A 187 -17.01 -2.10 -5.00
N ILE A 188 -16.40 -3.21 -5.44
CA ILE A 188 -15.04 -3.60 -5.03
C ILE A 188 -14.04 -2.50 -5.37
N THR A 189 -14.12 -1.90 -6.56
CA THR A 189 -13.25 -0.77 -6.94
C THR A 189 -13.38 0.42 -5.98
N TYR A 190 -14.59 0.82 -5.60
CA TYR A 190 -14.79 1.93 -4.66
C TYR A 190 -14.25 1.61 -3.26
N LEU A 191 -14.52 0.40 -2.75
CA LEU A 191 -14.01 -0.06 -1.46
C LEU A 191 -12.48 -0.16 -1.45
N GLN A 192 -11.88 -0.64 -2.54
CA GLN A 192 -10.43 -0.71 -2.71
C GLN A 192 -9.78 0.67 -2.71
N LEU A 193 -10.34 1.64 -3.44
CA LEU A 193 -9.82 3.01 -3.45
C LEU A 193 -9.96 3.68 -2.08
N ALA A 194 -11.09 3.51 -1.40
CA ALA A 194 -11.30 4.02 -0.06
C ALA A 194 -10.34 3.41 0.96
N ALA A 195 -10.13 2.09 0.90
CA ALA A 195 -9.20 1.37 1.76
C ALA A 195 -7.74 1.81 1.54
N LEU A 196 -7.33 1.98 0.27
CA LEU A 196 -6.00 2.47 -0.06
C LEU A 196 -5.78 3.89 0.47
N HIS A 197 -6.73 4.79 0.22
CA HIS A 197 -6.67 6.16 0.74
C HIS A 197 -6.57 6.20 2.27
N PHE A 198 -7.40 5.41 2.95
CA PHE A 198 -7.34 5.26 4.39
C PHE A 198 -5.96 4.78 4.87
N HIS A 199 -5.41 3.73 4.26
CA HIS A 199 -4.12 3.18 4.64
C HIS A 199 -2.98 4.20 4.50
N LEU A 200 -2.96 4.95 3.40
CA LEU A 200 -1.96 6.01 3.18
C LEU A 200 -2.08 7.10 4.27
N ARG A 201 -3.30 7.52 4.62
CA ARG A 201 -3.53 8.50 5.69
C ARG A 201 -3.15 7.96 7.07
N VAL A 202 -3.35 6.67 7.34
CA VAL A 202 -2.87 6.02 8.58
C VAL A 202 -1.34 6.01 8.64
N ALA A 203 -0.68 5.65 7.53
CA ALA A 203 0.78 5.64 7.44
C ALA A 203 1.41 7.03 7.65
N GLU A 204 0.73 8.11 7.25
CA GLU A 204 1.17 9.49 7.52
C GLU A 204 1.26 9.78 9.02
N PHE A 205 0.35 9.26 9.86
CA PHE A 205 0.44 9.42 11.31
C PHE A 205 1.61 8.65 11.91
N ALA A 206 1.86 7.43 11.43
CA ALA A 206 3.01 6.63 11.87
C ALA A 206 4.33 7.31 11.50
N ASN A 207 4.41 7.89 10.29
CA ASN A 207 5.57 8.65 9.83
C ASN A 207 5.78 9.94 10.64
N ALA A 208 4.71 10.68 10.95
CA ALA A 208 4.78 11.89 11.76
C ALA A 208 5.21 11.60 13.22
N ALA A 209 4.77 10.46 13.78
CA ALA A 209 5.20 9.99 15.09
C ALA A 209 6.61 9.38 15.10
N GLY A 210 7.10 8.96 13.93
CA GLY A 210 8.34 8.19 13.72
C GLY A 210 9.49 8.96 13.07
N ILE A 211 9.50 10.30 13.10
CA ILE A 211 10.58 11.13 12.52
C ILE A 211 11.99 10.78 13.09
N GLU A 212 12.09 10.01 14.17
CA GLU A 212 13.36 9.57 14.75
C GLU A 212 13.62 8.05 14.66
N SER A 213 13.86 7.50 13.47
CA SER A 213 14.75 6.31 13.36
C SER A 213 15.22 5.99 11.93
N THR A 214 15.41 6.96 11.05
CA THR A 214 16.25 6.71 9.86
C THR A 214 17.69 6.63 10.36
N SER A 215 18.10 5.42 10.79
CA SER A 215 19.50 5.11 11.07
C SER A 215 20.27 5.15 9.75
N ASN A 216 20.54 6.37 9.27
CA ASN A 216 21.18 6.61 8.00
C ASN A 216 22.51 5.84 7.97
N LEU A 217 22.57 4.86 7.08
CA LEU A 217 23.82 4.23 6.72
C LEU A 217 24.69 5.27 6.03
N SER A 218 25.95 5.37 6.47
CA SER A 218 26.96 6.14 5.75
C SER A 218 27.12 5.59 4.32
N PRO A 219 27.62 6.40 3.38
CA PRO A 219 27.89 5.93 2.01
C PRO A 219 28.75 4.66 1.98
N ARG A 220 29.78 4.56 2.82
CA ARG A 220 30.65 3.37 2.90
C ARG A 220 29.95 2.15 3.48
N GLU A 221 29.08 2.34 4.46
CA GLU A 221 28.23 1.26 4.97
C GLU A 221 27.29 0.74 3.89
N LYS A 222 26.67 1.63 3.09
CA LYS A 222 25.82 1.24 1.95
C LYS A 222 26.60 0.47 0.90
N GLU A 223 27.78 0.94 0.50
CA GLU A 223 28.63 0.25 -0.47
C GLU A 223 29.04 -1.16 0.02
N CYS A 224 29.51 -1.26 1.27
CA CYS A 224 29.96 -2.54 1.83
C CYS A 224 28.81 -3.54 1.97
N ILE A 225 27.63 -3.09 2.41
CA ILE A 225 26.47 -3.97 2.57
C ILE A 225 25.80 -4.31 1.22
N LEU A 226 25.88 -3.42 0.21
CA LEU A 226 25.44 -3.71 -1.16
C LEU A 226 26.23 -4.87 -1.77
N TRP A 227 27.56 -4.85 -1.68
CA TRP A 227 28.36 -5.97 -2.17
C TRP A 227 28.16 -7.24 -1.35
N THR A 228 27.86 -7.11 -0.05
CA THR A 228 27.45 -8.25 0.77
C THR A 228 26.13 -8.85 0.27
N ALA A 229 25.15 -8.02 -0.10
CA ALA A 229 23.89 -8.46 -0.69
C ALA A 229 24.09 -9.18 -2.03
N LYS A 230 25.12 -8.77 -2.80
CA LYS A 230 25.57 -9.44 -4.04
C LYS A 230 26.42 -10.69 -3.80
N GLY A 231 26.52 -11.17 -2.56
CA GLY A 231 27.21 -12.41 -2.21
C GLY A 231 28.74 -12.31 -2.11
N LYS A 232 29.31 -11.10 -2.04
CA LYS A 232 30.77 -10.91 -1.97
C LYS A 232 31.32 -11.11 -0.57
N SER A 233 32.45 -11.83 -0.49
CA SER A 233 33.25 -11.97 0.72
C SER A 233 33.92 -10.64 1.11
N SER A 234 34.30 -10.47 2.38
CA SER A 234 34.98 -9.24 2.81
C SER A 234 36.30 -8.98 2.07
N TRP A 235 36.96 -10.04 1.58
CA TRP A 235 38.15 -9.93 0.74
C TRP A 235 37.83 -9.38 -0.64
N GLU A 236 36.82 -9.92 -1.33
CA GLU A 236 36.38 -9.41 -2.63
C GLU A 236 35.89 -7.96 -2.53
N ILE A 237 35.10 -7.64 -1.48
CA ILE A 237 34.64 -6.27 -1.24
C ILE A 237 35.82 -5.32 -1.05
N GLY A 238 36.84 -5.75 -0.29
CA GLY A 238 38.05 -4.97 -0.10
C GLY A 238 38.78 -4.70 -1.42
N LYS A 239 38.83 -5.70 -2.31
CA LYS A 239 39.39 -5.54 -3.66
C LYS A 239 38.57 -4.59 -4.53
N ILE A 240 37.24 -4.65 -4.46
CA ILE A 240 36.34 -3.81 -5.26
C ILE A 240 36.39 -2.34 -4.80
N LEU A 241 36.37 -2.10 -3.48
CA LEU A 241 36.25 -0.76 -2.91
C LEU A 241 37.60 -0.12 -2.56
N GLY A 242 38.72 -0.83 -2.74
CA GLY A 242 40.05 -0.37 -2.34
C GLY A 242 40.21 -0.27 -0.81
N LEU A 243 39.58 -1.18 -0.06
CA LEU A 243 39.58 -1.22 1.40
C LEU A 243 40.30 -2.45 1.95
N SER A 244 40.80 -2.34 3.19
CA SER A 244 41.27 -3.53 3.91
C SER A 244 40.09 -4.42 4.33
N ILE A 245 40.33 -5.72 4.49
CA ILE A 245 39.32 -6.67 5.01
C ILE A 245 38.77 -6.21 6.36
N ASN A 246 39.63 -5.66 7.22
CA ASN A 246 39.24 -5.15 8.53
C ASN A 246 38.32 -3.93 8.42
N THR A 247 38.58 -3.02 7.48
CA THR A 247 37.74 -1.85 7.22
C THR A 247 36.36 -2.26 6.70
N VAL A 248 36.30 -3.25 5.80
CA VAL A 248 35.02 -3.81 5.33
C VAL A 248 34.24 -4.42 6.49
N ASN A 249 34.89 -5.26 7.31
CA ASN A 249 34.26 -5.88 8.48
C ASN A 249 33.78 -4.85 9.51
N PHE A 250 34.50 -3.74 9.68
CA PHE A 250 34.09 -2.62 10.54
C PHE A 250 32.78 -1.99 10.06
N HIS A 251 32.69 -1.64 8.77
CA HIS A 251 31.46 -1.08 8.20
C HIS A 251 30.29 -2.05 8.31
N ILE A 252 30.49 -3.33 7.98
CA ILE A 252 29.43 -4.36 8.08
C ILE A 252 28.96 -4.52 9.53
N LYS A 253 29.86 -4.52 10.53
CA LYS A 253 29.48 -4.57 11.95
C LYS A 253 28.64 -3.36 12.37
N ASN A 254 28.95 -2.17 11.87
CA ASN A 254 28.13 -0.99 12.14
C ASN A 254 26.74 -1.10 11.51
N VAL A 255 26.64 -1.62 10.27
CA VAL A 255 25.33 -1.89 9.65
C VAL A 255 24.55 -2.91 10.47
N MET A 256 25.18 -4.01 10.88
CA MET A 256 24.54 -5.03 11.72
C MET A 256 23.98 -4.42 13.01
N ARG A 257 24.76 -3.56 13.70
CA ARG A 257 24.30 -2.84 14.89
C ARG A 257 23.14 -1.89 14.59
N LYS A 258 23.22 -1.12 13.49
CA LYS A 258 22.18 -0.15 13.09
C LYS A 258 20.87 -0.83 12.66
N MET A 259 20.93 -2.09 12.23
CA MET A 259 19.80 -2.89 11.76
C MET A 259 19.33 -3.93 12.76
N ASP A 260 19.90 -3.97 13.98
CA ASP A 260 19.65 -5.00 14.98
C ASP A 260 19.74 -6.43 14.42
N ALA A 261 20.78 -6.68 13.62
CA ALA A 261 20.95 -7.90 12.87
C ALA A 261 22.08 -8.77 13.45
N ASN A 262 21.79 -10.06 13.60
CA ASN A 262 22.72 -11.06 14.13
C ASN A 262 23.74 -11.60 13.10
N SER A 263 23.54 -11.33 11.81
CA SER A 263 24.44 -11.74 10.74
C SER A 263 24.51 -10.69 9.64
N ARG A 264 25.59 -10.70 8.86
CA ARG A 264 25.76 -9.81 7.70
C ARG A 264 24.71 -10.04 6.61
N ILE A 265 24.21 -11.27 6.46
CA ILE A 265 23.16 -11.62 5.50
C ILE A 265 21.83 -11.06 5.98
N THR A 266 21.50 -11.27 7.27
CA THR A 266 20.30 -10.68 7.90
C THR A 266 20.33 -9.15 7.77
N ALA A 267 21.49 -8.53 7.99
CA ALA A 267 21.67 -7.10 7.81
C ALA A 267 21.46 -6.66 6.35
N ALA A 268 22.02 -7.37 5.38
CA ALA A 268 21.82 -7.06 3.97
C ALA A 268 20.34 -7.17 3.54
N ILE A 269 19.64 -8.20 4.01
CA ILE A 269 18.20 -8.38 3.78
C ILE A 269 17.41 -7.21 4.39
N GLU A 270 17.75 -6.78 5.60
CA GLU A 270 17.05 -5.68 6.26
C GLU A 270 17.23 -4.34 5.53
N VAL A 271 18.46 -4.05 5.08
CA VAL A 271 18.77 -2.82 4.35
C VAL A 271 18.06 -2.81 2.98
N LEU A 272 17.94 -3.97 2.32
CA LEU A 272 17.14 -4.12 1.09
C LEU A 272 15.66 -3.92 1.35
N LYS A 273 15.10 -4.57 2.38
CA LYS A 273 13.68 -4.44 2.74
C LYS A 273 13.30 -2.99 3.03
N ARG A 274 14.18 -2.23 3.67
CA ARG A 274 13.97 -0.80 3.96
C ARG A 274 14.23 0.14 2.78
N GLY A 275 14.55 -0.39 1.58
CA GLY A 275 14.84 0.42 0.39
C GLY A 275 16.09 1.30 0.52
N MET A 276 17.02 0.97 1.43
CA MET A 276 18.22 1.79 1.66
C MET A 276 19.33 1.55 0.63
N ILE A 277 19.26 0.41 -0.09
CA ILE A 277 20.09 -0.01 -1.23
C ILE A 277 19.22 -0.75 -2.26
N GLU A 278 19.68 -0.84 -3.51
CA GLU A 278 19.05 -1.57 -4.62
C GLU A 278 20.09 -2.52 -5.27
N LEU A 279 19.66 -3.68 -5.79
CA LEU A 279 20.54 -4.70 -6.37
C LEU A 279 20.88 -4.48 -7.84
#